data_AF-A0A9N7LV60-F1
#
_entry.id   AF-A0A9N7LV60-F1
#
_cell.length_a   1.000
_cell.length_b   1.000
_cell.length_c   1.000
_cell.angle_alpha   90.00
_cell.angle_beta   90.00
_cell.angle_gamma   90.00
#
_symmetry.space_group_name_H-M   'P 1'
#
loop_
_entity.id
_entity.type
_entity.pdbx_description
1 polymer ?
#
loop_
_entity_poly.entity_id
_entity_poly.type
_entity_poly.pdbx_seq_one_letter_code
_entity_poly.pdbx_strand_id
1 'polypeptide(L)'
;MDLTDPESLRLLADSLKTVVTQNPPPSGAGLDAALQALGWLDMLDEIPGTAVPLVFAMLGENGVHAPLVNDVVARAAGCPGGGTVPLPFAGGSWVIWSRGDQAGSVLDAELPILRV
;
A
#
# COMPACT_ATOMS: atom_id res chain seq x y z
N MET A 1 -16.99 -13.34 11.23
CA MET A 1 -17.25 -13.02 9.82
C MET A 1 -16.02 -13.49 9.07
N ASP A 2 -16.16 -14.34 8.07
CA ASP A 2 -15.01 -14.93 7.37
C ASP A 2 -14.57 -13.98 6.26
N LEU A 3 -13.40 -13.36 6.41
CA LEU A 3 -12.86 -12.38 5.45
C LEU A 3 -12.59 -12.99 4.05
N THR A 4 -12.70 -14.31 3.90
CA THR A 4 -12.62 -14.98 2.59
C THR A 4 -13.97 -15.16 1.88
N ASP A 5 -15.08 -14.76 2.49
CA ASP A 5 -16.38 -14.83 1.83
C ASP A 5 -16.48 -13.78 0.68
N PRO A 6 -17.11 -14.13 -0.45
CA PRO A 6 -17.12 -13.28 -1.64
C PRO A 6 -17.91 -11.97 -1.46
N GLU A 7 -18.85 -11.90 -0.51
CA GLU A 7 -19.61 -10.69 -0.23
C GLU A 7 -18.76 -9.69 0.57
N SER A 8 -18.06 -10.16 1.60
CA SER A 8 -17.08 -9.37 2.36
C SER A 8 -15.97 -8.82 1.45
N LEU A 9 -15.43 -9.63 0.54
CA LEU A 9 -14.43 -9.18 -0.43
C LEU A 9 -14.96 -8.11 -1.39
N ARG A 10 -16.23 -8.23 -1.80
CA ARG A 10 -16.85 -7.21 -2.66
C ARG A 10 -17.08 -5.90 -1.92
N LEU A 11 -17.56 -5.97 -0.67
CA LEU A 11 -17.72 -4.79 0.19
C LEU A 11 -16.37 -4.11 0.48
N LEU A 12 -15.31 -4.90 0.69
CA LEU A 12 -13.95 -4.39 0.83
C LEU A 12 -13.50 -3.67 -0.45
N ALA A 13 -13.68 -4.30 -1.62
CA ALA A 13 -13.36 -3.70 -2.91
C ALA A 13 -14.12 -2.39 -3.15
N ASP A 14 -15.41 -2.35 -2.81
CA ASP A 14 -16.25 -1.14 -2.95
C ASP A 14 -15.81 -0.03 -1.98
N SER A 15 -15.43 -0.38 -0.75
CA SER A 15 -14.89 0.56 0.24
C SER A 15 -13.56 1.16 -0.22
N LEU A 16 -12.67 0.29 -0.68
CA LEU A 16 -11.37 0.65 -1.26
C LEU A 16 -11.54 1.59 -2.47
N LYS A 17 -12.43 1.24 -3.40
CA LYS A 17 -12.74 2.07 -4.58
C LYS A 17 -13.29 3.44 -4.17
N THR A 18 -14.15 3.48 -3.16
CA THR A 18 -14.69 4.75 -2.64
C THR A 18 -13.58 5.65 -2.14
N VAL A 19 -12.57 5.12 -1.44
CA VAL A 19 -11.40 5.88 -0.97
C VAL A 19 -10.58 6.43 -2.14
N VAL A 20 -10.30 5.60 -3.15
CA VAL A 20 -9.42 5.99 -4.28
C VAL A 20 -10.10 6.98 -5.23
N THR A 21 -11.42 6.92 -5.38
CA THR A 21 -12.21 7.79 -6.28
C THR A 21 -12.70 9.08 -5.62
N GLN A 22 -12.24 9.40 -4.40
CA GLN A 22 -12.55 10.68 -3.75
C GLN A 22 -12.12 11.87 -4.62
N ASN A 23 -12.82 13.00 -4.50
CA ASN A 23 -12.49 14.22 -5.21
C ASN A 23 -12.22 15.36 -4.21
N PRO A 24 -10.97 15.87 -4.09
CA PRO A 24 -9.78 15.47 -4.85
C PRO A 24 -9.28 14.04 -4.50
N PRO A 25 -8.54 13.38 -5.40
CA PRO A 25 -7.93 12.08 -5.13
C PRO A 25 -7.02 12.14 -3.88
N PRO A 26 -6.97 11.09 -3.05
CA PRO A 26 -6.11 11.09 -1.88
C PRO A 26 -4.63 11.13 -2.29
N SER A 27 -3.79 11.83 -1.50
CA SER A 27 -2.34 11.65 -1.60
C SER A 27 -1.94 10.25 -1.15
N GLY A 28 -0.72 9.81 -1.46
CA GLY A 28 -0.26 8.48 -1.05
C GLY A 28 -0.28 8.28 0.46
N ALA A 29 0.02 9.33 1.24
CA ALA A 29 -0.13 9.32 2.69
C ALA A 29 -1.60 9.25 3.14
N GLY A 30 -2.50 9.96 2.45
CA GLY A 30 -3.94 9.90 2.70
C GLY A 30 -4.53 8.51 2.43
N LEU A 31 -4.05 7.85 1.37
CA LEU A 31 -4.45 6.49 1.03
C LEU A 31 -3.88 5.46 2.02
N ASP A 32 -2.62 5.61 2.46
CA ASP A 32 -2.03 4.78 3.53
C ASP A 32 -2.88 4.86 4.80
N ALA A 33 -3.23 6.07 5.23
CA ALA A 33 -4.04 6.27 6.43
C ALA A 33 -5.44 5.63 6.32
N ALA A 34 -6.09 5.75 5.15
CA ALA A 34 -7.39 5.14 4.90
C ALA A 34 -7.32 3.61 4.89
N LEU A 35 -6.27 3.03 4.32
CA LEU A 35 -6.04 1.58 4.33
C LEU A 35 -5.73 1.04 5.72
N GLN A 36 -4.95 1.78 6.51
CA GLN A 36 -4.72 1.44 7.91
C GLN A 36 -6.02 1.46 8.71
N ALA A 37 -6.89 2.46 8.49
CA ALA A 37 -8.20 2.53 9.13
C ALA A 37 -9.14 1.39 8.70
N LEU A 38 -8.94 0.81 7.51
CA LEU A 38 -9.66 -0.35 6.99
C LEU A 38 -9.12 -1.69 7.53
N GLY A 39 -8.10 -1.67 8.39
CA GLY A 39 -7.50 -2.89 8.95
C GLY A 39 -6.53 -3.58 8.00
N TRP A 40 -5.80 -2.82 7.18
CA TRP A 40 -4.84 -3.37 6.22
C TRP A 40 -3.87 -4.40 6.81
N LEU A 41 -3.24 -4.10 7.95
CA LEU A 41 -2.28 -5.01 8.57
C LEU A 41 -2.94 -6.32 9.02
N ASP A 42 -4.14 -6.26 9.58
CA ASP A 42 -4.90 -7.44 9.98
C ASP A 42 -5.29 -8.28 8.75
N MET A 43 -5.76 -7.65 7.67
CA MET A 43 -6.07 -8.34 6.42
C MET A 43 -4.84 -8.96 5.78
N LEU A 44 -3.71 -8.25 5.80
CA LEU A 44 -2.45 -8.76 5.30
C LEU A 44 -1.99 -9.98 6.12
N ASP A 45 -2.26 -9.97 7.43
CA ASP A 45 -1.91 -11.06 8.32
C ASP A 45 -2.81 -12.30 8.18
N GLU A 46 -4.11 -12.10 8.01
CA GLU A 46 -5.10 -13.17 7.93
C GLU A 46 -5.22 -13.77 6.51
N ILE A 47 -5.27 -12.93 5.48
CA ILE A 47 -5.61 -13.34 4.09
C ILE A 47 -4.69 -12.71 3.02
N PRO A 48 -3.34 -12.86 3.13
CA PRO A 48 -2.40 -12.19 2.23
C PRO A 48 -2.59 -12.53 0.74
N GLY A 49 -2.98 -13.78 0.45
CA GLY A 49 -3.19 -14.25 -0.93
C GLY A 49 -4.36 -13.57 -1.64
N THR A 50 -5.27 -12.95 -0.88
CA THR A 50 -6.43 -12.23 -1.42
C THR A 50 -6.28 -10.72 -1.26
N ALA A 51 -5.82 -10.26 -0.10
CA ALA A 51 -5.67 -8.82 0.19
C ALA A 51 -4.65 -8.13 -0.72
N VAL A 52 -3.48 -8.76 -0.97
CA VAL A 52 -2.41 -8.16 -1.78
C VAL A 52 -2.83 -7.95 -3.23
N PRO A 53 -3.35 -8.96 -3.96
CA PRO A 53 -3.79 -8.76 -5.35
C PRO A 53 -4.90 -7.72 -5.47
N LEU A 54 -5.86 -7.71 -4.55
CA LEU A 54 -6.98 -6.78 -4.57
C LEU A 54 -6.52 -5.33 -4.47
N VAL A 55 -5.69 -5.03 -3.48
CA VAL A 55 -5.23 -3.65 -3.24
C VAL A 55 -4.28 -3.21 -4.35
N PHE A 56 -3.35 -4.06 -4.79
CA PHE A 56 -2.41 -3.71 -5.86
C PHE A 56 -3.09 -3.53 -7.23
N ALA A 57 -4.13 -4.33 -7.53
CA ALA A 57 -4.94 -4.12 -8.72
C ALA A 57 -5.62 -2.75 -8.69
N MET A 58 -6.25 -2.38 -7.57
CA MET A 58 -6.89 -1.08 -7.43
C MET A 58 -5.90 0.09 -7.55
N LEU A 59 -4.74 0.00 -6.89
CA LEU A 59 -3.69 1.01 -6.99
C LEU A 59 -3.23 1.19 -8.45
N GLY A 60 -2.98 0.08 -9.15
CA GLY A 60 -2.56 0.07 -10.55
C GLY A 60 -3.64 0.61 -11.51
N GLU A 61 -4.90 0.23 -11.32
CA GLU A 61 -6.03 0.66 -12.16
C GLU A 61 -6.31 2.17 -12.06
N ASN A 62 -6.01 2.78 -10.91
CA ASN A 62 -6.28 4.20 -10.67
C ASN A 62 -5.02 5.06 -10.70
N GLY A 63 -3.85 4.48 -10.96
CA GLY A 63 -2.57 5.20 -10.96
C GLY A 63 -2.23 5.86 -9.62
N VAL A 64 -2.69 5.27 -8.52
CA VAL A 64 -2.44 5.81 -7.17
C VAL A 64 -1.41 4.95 -6.46
N HIS A 65 -0.56 5.60 -5.67
CA HIS A 65 0.54 4.95 -4.96
C HIS A 65 0.33 5.03 -3.45
N ALA A 66 0.68 3.96 -2.75
CA ALA A 66 0.68 3.90 -1.30
C ALA A 66 1.93 3.10 -0.84
N PRO A 67 2.51 3.41 0.32
CA PRO A 67 3.72 2.79 0.86
C PRO A 67 3.50 1.34 1.37
N LEU A 68 2.46 0.65 0.90
CA LEU A 68 2.06 -0.70 1.32
C LEU A 68 3.04 -1.79 0.92
N VAL A 69 3.87 -1.52 -0.10
CA VAL A 69 4.94 -2.43 -0.50
C VAL A 69 5.89 -2.73 0.68
N ASN A 70 6.06 -1.78 1.60
CA ASN A 70 6.83 -2.00 2.81
C ASN A 70 6.22 -3.10 3.67
N ASP A 71 4.89 -3.13 3.82
CA ASP A 71 4.20 -4.13 4.65
C ASP A 71 4.24 -5.51 4.01
N VAL A 72 4.02 -5.59 2.70
CA VAL A 72 4.10 -6.85 1.96
C VAL A 72 5.50 -7.46 2.09
N VAL A 73 6.55 -6.66 1.94
CA VAL A 73 7.92 -7.14 2.07
C VAL A 73 8.27 -7.47 3.53
N ALA A 74 7.86 -6.62 4.49
CA ALA A 74 8.09 -6.88 5.91
C ALA A 74 7.45 -8.21 6.33
N ARG A 75 6.19 -8.45 5.95
CA ARG A 75 5.51 -9.73 6.20
C ARG A 75 6.24 -10.90 5.55
N ALA A 76 6.62 -10.78 4.27
CA ALA A 76 7.35 -11.85 3.58
C ALA A 76 8.69 -12.17 4.24
N ALA A 77 9.31 -11.20 4.92
CA ALA A 77 10.53 -11.36 5.70
C ALA A 77 10.31 -11.81 7.16
N GLY A 78 9.06 -11.95 7.61
CA GLY A 78 8.71 -12.28 9.00
C GLY A 78 8.91 -11.11 9.98
N CYS A 79 8.94 -9.88 9.49
CA CYS A 79 9.07 -8.66 10.28
C CYS A 79 7.68 -8.03 10.56
N PRO A 80 7.52 -7.26 11.64
CA PRO A 80 6.31 -6.48 11.88
C PRO A 80 6.03 -5.47 10.76
N GLY A 81 4.74 -5.33 10.40
CA GLY A 81 4.28 -4.29 9.48
C GLY A 81 4.27 -2.89 10.10
N GLY A 82 3.93 -1.88 9.29
CA GLY A 82 3.86 -0.47 9.70
C GLY A 82 5.19 0.29 9.59
N GLY A 83 6.30 -0.40 9.36
CA GLY A 83 7.61 0.21 9.14
C GLY A 83 7.89 0.61 7.68
N THR A 84 9.13 1.01 7.44
CA THR A 84 9.72 1.11 6.10
C THR A 84 10.87 0.13 5.98
N VAL A 85 11.12 -0.37 4.77
CA VAL A 85 12.19 -1.33 4.49
C VAL A 85 12.99 -0.84 3.28
N PRO A 86 14.34 -0.84 3.33
CA PRO A 86 15.16 -0.61 2.14
C PRO A 86 14.96 -1.73 1.12
N LEU A 87 14.59 -1.37 -0.10
CA LEU A 87 14.38 -2.31 -1.21
C LEU A 87 15.45 -2.11 -2.28
N PRO A 88 15.96 -3.20 -2.89
CA PRO A 88 16.84 -3.08 -4.04
C PRO A 88 16.09 -2.42 -5.21
N PHE A 89 16.76 -1.50 -5.89
CA PHE A 89 16.27 -0.76 -7.05
C PHE A 89 17.22 -0.94 -8.25
N ALA A 90 16.77 -0.51 -9.43
CA ALA A 90 17.56 -0.61 -10.64
C ALA A 90 18.94 0.07 -10.50
N GLY A 91 19.94 -0.46 -11.20
CA GLY A 91 21.29 0.11 -11.22
C GLY A 91 22.09 -0.06 -9.92
N GLY A 92 21.77 -1.08 -9.11
CA GLY A 92 22.49 -1.38 -7.86
C GLY A 92 22.22 -0.37 -6.74
N SER A 93 21.23 0.50 -6.91
CA SER A 93 20.81 1.46 -5.90
C SER A 93 19.77 0.83 -4.97
N TRP A 94 19.57 1.46 -3.81
CA TRP A 94 18.55 1.06 -2.84
C TRP A 94 17.61 2.22 -2.60
N VAL A 95 16.35 1.88 -2.32
CA VAL A 95 15.29 2.87 -2.09
C VAL A 95 14.46 2.55 -0.87
N ILE A 96 13.92 3.59 -0.24
CA ILE A 96 12.91 3.51 0.81
C ILE A 96 11.61 4.09 0.26
N TRP A 97 10.52 3.36 0.41
CA TRP A 97 9.18 3.87 0.12
C TRP A 97 8.67 4.63 1.35
N SER A 98 8.67 5.96 1.28
CA SER A 98 8.26 6.82 2.39
C SER A 98 6.76 6.69 2.65
N ARG A 99 6.36 6.65 3.93
CA ARG A 99 4.95 6.70 4.33
C ARG A 99 4.34 8.10 4.31
N GLY A 100 5.15 9.14 4.36
CA GLY A 100 4.70 10.53 4.28
C GLY A 100 5.01 11.17 2.93
N ASP A 101 4.33 12.28 2.64
CA ASP A 101 4.52 13.14 1.45
C ASP A 101 5.85 13.93 1.50
N GLN A 102 6.92 13.37 2.08
CA GLN A 102 8.20 14.04 2.23
C GLN A 102 8.92 14.20 0.90
N ALA A 103 9.25 15.44 0.55
CA ALA A 103 10.12 15.79 -0.56
C ALA A 103 11.59 15.47 -0.20
N GLY A 104 12.04 14.26 -0.49
CA GLY A 104 13.47 13.92 -0.50
C GLY A 104 14.10 14.09 -1.90
N SER A 105 15.29 13.51 -2.12
CA SER A 105 15.82 13.31 -3.49
C SER A 105 14.99 12.23 -4.17
N VAL A 106 13.82 12.61 -4.65
CA VAL A 106 12.85 11.69 -5.24
C VAL A 106 13.36 11.24 -6.61
N LEU A 107 13.37 9.93 -6.84
CA LEU A 107 13.71 9.38 -8.17
C LEU A 107 12.67 9.76 -9.22
N ASP A 108 11.42 9.93 -8.78
CA ASP A 108 10.27 10.41 -9.56
C ASP A 108 9.40 11.25 -8.64
N ALA A 109 9.16 12.52 -8.96
CA ALA A 109 8.42 13.45 -8.10
C ALA A 109 6.96 13.02 -7.84
N GLU A 110 6.41 12.12 -8.67
CA GLU A 110 5.06 11.57 -8.48
C GLU A 110 5.03 10.34 -7.56
N LEU A 111 6.19 9.78 -7.19
CA LEU A 111 6.31 8.58 -6.37
C LEU A 111 7.02 8.87 -5.03
N PRO A 112 6.57 8.30 -3.89
CA PRO A 112 7.22 8.51 -2.59
C PRO A 112 8.50 7.66 -2.41
N ILE A 113 9.42 7.68 -3.38
CA ILE A 113 10.62 6.84 -3.40
C ILE A 113 11.86 7.67 -3.05
N LEU A 114 12.52 7.31 -1.95
CA LEU A 114 13.71 7.97 -1.44
C LEU A 114 14.95 7.12 -1.71
N ARG A 115 16.02 7.72 -2.24
CA ARG A 115 17.32 7.04 -2.34
C ARG A 115 17.96 6.87 -0.96
N VAL A 116 18.52 5.69 -0.70
CA VAL A 116 19.33 5.39 0.49
C VAL A 116 20.76 5.88 0.31
#